data_AF-A0A369BC77-F1
#
_entry.id   AF-A0A369BC77-F1
#
_cell.length_a   1.000
_cell.length_b   1.000
_cell.length_c   1.000
_cell.angle_alpha   90.00
_cell.angle_beta   90.00
_cell.angle_gamma   90.00
#
_symmetry.space_group_name_H-M   'P 1'
#
loop_
_entity.id
_entity.type
_entity.pdbx_description
1 polymer ?
#
loop_
_entity_poly.entity_id
_entity_poly.type
_entity_poly.pdbx_seq_one_letter_code
_entity_poly.pdbx_strand_id
1 'polypeptide(L)'
;MSIDPRKGKKRIDMNRAHSTQEAKTVTLDLAFDVFYSAKRAEKVRPRTLADYKSYWRYFREWLAGAHPEITEVVSLSASIIREYVEYMSFDHMRYGNDKYRKKDDSKLSPATIK
;
A
#
# COMPACT_ATOMS: atom_id res chain seq x y z
N MET A 1 30.50 -43.94 -42.61
CA MET A 1 29.16 -43.52 -42.11
C MET A 1 29.38 -42.76 -40.81
N SER A 2 29.05 -41.46 -40.78
CA SER A 2 29.33 -40.57 -39.63
C SER A 2 28.09 -40.49 -38.74
N ILE A 3 28.24 -40.80 -37.45
CA ILE A 3 27.17 -40.73 -36.44
C ILE A 3 27.37 -39.41 -35.68
N ASP A 4 26.44 -38.47 -35.87
CA ASP A 4 26.46 -37.14 -35.25
C ASP A 4 26.21 -37.23 -33.72
N PRO A 5 27.10 -36.72 -32.86
CA PRO A 5 27.03 -36.92 -31.42
C PRO A 5 26.08 -35.98 -30.67
N ARG A 6 25.33 -35.08 -31.33
CA ARG A 6 24.54 -34.05 -30.62
C ARG A 6 23.15 -34.53 -30.19
N LYS A 7 23.08 -35.34 -29.12
CA LYS A 7 21.84 -35.57 -28.38
C LYS A 7 21.66 -34.49 -27.30
N GLY A 8 20.83 -33.48 -27.58
CA GLY A 8 20.49 -32.43 -26.62
C GLY A 8 19.87 -32.98 -25.33
N LYS A 9 20.22 -32.39 -24.18
CA LYS A 9 19.69 -32.77 -22.86
C LYS A 9 18.17 -32.56 -22.81
N LYS A 10 17.42 -33.58 -22.33
CA LYS A 10 15.98 -33.44 -22.08
C LYS A 10 15.75 -32.35 -21.02
N ARG A 11 14.96 -31.34 -21.36
CA ARG A 11 14.50 -30.33 -20.40
C ARG A 11 13.48 -30.99 -19.47
N ILE A 12 13.72 -30.91 -18.17
CA ILE A 12 12.76 -31.31 -17.15
C ILE A 12 11.87 -30.09 -16.94
N ASP A 13 10.69 -30.07 -17.55
CA ASP A 13 9.65 -29.11 -17.18
C ASP A 13 9.14 -29.51 -15.80
N MET A 14 9.71 -28.90 -14.77
CA MET A 14 9.10 -28.92 -13.45
C MET A 14 7.81 -28.11 -13.56
N ASN A 15 6.68 -28.80 -13.71
CA ASN A 15 5.37 -28.23 -13.43
C ASN A 15 5.42 -27.77 -11.97
N ARG A 16 5.71 -26.48 -11.79
CA ARG A 16 5.54 -25.79 -10.52
C ARG A 16 4.05 -25.76 -10.28
N ALA A 17 3.52 -26.81 -9.65
CA ALA A 17 2.22 -26.78 -9.06
C ALA A 17 2.26 -25.59 -8.10
N HIS A 18 1.65 -24.48 -8.53
CA HIS A 18 1.31 -23.40 -7.63
C HIS A 18 0.33 -24.05 -6.66
N SER A 19 0.83 -24.47 -5.50
CA SER A 19 -0.05 -24.76 -4.38
C SER A 19 -0.82 -23.47 -4.16
N THR A 20 -2.09 -23.45 -4.57
CA THR A 20 -3.05 -22.42 -4.19
C THR A 20 -3.20 -22.56 -2.68
N GLN A 21 -2.23 -22.04 -1.93
CA GLN A 21 -2.41 -21.78 -0.52
C GLN A 21 -3.55 -20.76 -0.48
N GLU A 22 -4.65 -21.14 0.16
CA GLU A 22 -5.74 -20.22 0.45
C GLU A 22 -5.10 -18.98 1.09
N ALA A 23 -5.15 -17.86 0.37
CA ALA A 23 -4.56 -16.62 0.82
C ALA A 23 -5.31 -16.22 2.08
N LYS A 24 -4.68 -16.36 3.24
CA LYS A 24 -5.24 -15.85 4.50
C LYS A 24 -5.59 -14.39 4.27
N THR A 25 -6.87 -14.06 4.34
CA THR A 25 -7.32 -12.68 4.25
C THR A 25 -6.89 -11.95 5.51
N VAL A 26 -6.28 -10.77 5.32
CA VAL A 26 -5.78 -9.93 6.40
C VAL A 26 -6.52 -8.62 6.33
N THR A 27 -7.11 -8.23 7.45
CA THR A 27 -7.79 -6.93 7.55
C THR A 27 -6.77 -5.80 7.47
N LEU A 28 -7.20 -4.66 6.96
CA LEU A 28 -6.35 -3.47 6.83
C LEU A 28 -5.73 -3.05 8.17
N ASP A 29 -6.52 -3.05 9.24
CA ASP A 29 -6.06 -2.63 10.57
C ASP A 29 -5.02 -3.61 11.15
N LEU A 30 -5.24 -4.93 11.00
CA LEU A 30 -4.27 -5.93 11.44
C LEU A 30 -2.95 -5.80 10.67
N ALA A 31 -3.01 -5.59 9.36
CA ALA A 31 -1.82 -5.37 8.54
C ALA A 31 -1.04 -4.13 8.97
N PHE A 32 -1.76 -3.04 9.29
CA PHE A 32 -1.12 -1.82 9.79
C PHE A 32 -0.48 -2.03 11.17
N ASP A 33 -1.12 -2.76 12.08
CA ASP A 33 -0.56 -3.06 13.41
C ASP A 33 0.71 -3.91 13.33
N VAL A 34 0.74 -4.90 12.42
CA VAL A 34 1.94 -5.69 12.14
C VAL A 34 3.05 -4.81 11.56
N PHE A 35 2.73 -3.94 10.59
CA PHE A 35 3.69 -2.98 10.05
C PHE A 35 4.23 -2.04 11.13
N TYR A 36 3.34 -1.48 11.95
CA TYR A 36 3.67 -0.50 12.97
C TYR A 36 4.56 -1.10 14.07
N SER A 37 4.22 -2.32 14.52
CA SER A 37 5.02 -3.05 15.51
C SER A 37 6.41 -3.40 14.97
N ALA A 38 6.51 -3.82 13.71
CA ALA A 38 7.79 -4.07 13.04
C ALA A 38 8.65 -2.80 12.99
N LYS A 39 8.08 -1.67 12.54
CA LYS A 39 8.81 -0.38 12.49
C LYS A 39 9.22 0.13 13.87
N ARG A 40 8.42 -0.14 14.90
CA ARG A 40 8.78 0.17 16.28
C ARG A 40 9.96 -0.69 16.74
N ALA A 41 9.99 -1.99 16.41
CA ALA A 41 11.08 -2.89 16.73
C ALA A 41 12.39 -2.51 16.03
N GLU A 42 12.31 -1.97 14.80
CA GLU A 42 13.43 -1.39 14.04
C GLU A 42 14.00 -0.09 14.68
N LYS A 43 13.46 0.38 15.81
CA LYS A 43 13.84 1.63 16.49
C LYS A 43 13.65 2.87 15.62
N VAL A 44 12.63 2.88 14.76
CA VAL A 44 12.19 4.10 14.07
C VAL A 44 11.87 5.20 15.08
N ARG A 45 12.22 6.45 14.75
CA ARG A 45 12.04 7.60 15.65
C ARG A 45 10.57 7.74 16.08
N PRO A 46 10.26 8.10 17.34
CA PRO A 46 8.89 8.24 17.82
C PRO A 46 8.04 9.19 16.97
N ARG A 47 8.65 10.28 16.47
CA ARG A 47 7.97 11.21 15.56
C ARG A 47 7.53 10.54 14.25
N THR A 48 8.41 9.79 13.61
CA THR A 48 8.10 9.07 12.38
C THR A 48 7.02 8.01 12.60
N LEU A 49 7.02 7.34 13.76
CA LEU A 49 5.93 6.43 14.13
C LEU A 49 4.59 7.19 14.29
N ALA A 50 4.60 8.38 14.90
CA ALA A 50 3.39 9.21 14.99
C ALA A 50 2.88 9.66 13.61
N ASP A 51 3.79 9.95 12.68
CA ASP A 51 3.46 10.30 11.30
C ASP A 51 2.79 9.12 10.57
N TYR A 52 3.31 7.89 10.72
CA TYR A 52 2.67 6.70 10.16
C TYR A 52 1.22 6.51 10.62
N LYS A 53 0.93 6.73 11.91
CA LYS A 53 -0.45 6.68 12.43
C LYS A 53 -1.33 7.76 11.79
N SER A 54 -0.78 8.95 11.60
CA SER A 54 -1.52 10.07 10.99
C SER A 54 -1.84 9.79 9.52
N TYR A 55 -0.87 9.27 8.76
CA TYR A 55 -1.06 8.89 7.36
C TYR A 55 -2.04 7.72 7.22
N TRP A 56 -1.96 6.74 8.12
CA TRP A 56 -2.93 5.65 8.16
C TRP A 56 -4.35 6.15 8.41
N ARG A 57 -4.53 7.08 9.36
CA ARG A 57 -5.82 7.70 9.62
C ARG A 57 -6.38 8.38 8.36
N TYR A 58 -5.59 9.21 7.68
CA TYR A 58 -6.04 9.88 6.46
C TYR A 58 -6.45 8.90 5.37
N PHE A 59 -5.65 7.84 5.18
CA PHE A 59 -5.98 6.78 4.25
C PHE A 59 -7.30 6.08 4.60
N ARG A 60 -7.51 5.74 5.88
CA ARG A 60 -8.75 5.08 6.33
C ARG A 60 -9.97 5.98 6.23
N GLU A 61 -9.84 7.25 6.58
CA GLU A 61 -10.91 8.25 6.45
C GLU A 61 -11.33 8.41 4.98
N TRP A 62 -10.37 8.53 4.07
CA TRP A 62 -10.63 8.59 2.64
C TRP A 62 -11.25 7.29 2.12
N LEU A 63 -10.67 6.14 2.47
CA LEU A 63 -11.12 4.84 1.99
C LEU A 63 -12.55 4.53 2.44
N ALA A 64 -12.91 4.88 3.68
CA ALA A 64 -14.26 4.70 4.21
C ALA A 64 -15.32 5.54 3.45
N GLY A 65 -14.92 6.68 2.89
CA GLY A 65 -15.81 7.53 2.08
C GLY A 65 -15.88 7.11 0.61
N ALA A 66 -14.74 6.76 0.02
CA ALA A 66 -14.63 6.45 -1.41
C ALA A 66 -14.96 4.99 -1.75
N HIS A 67 -14.56 4.04 -0.91
CA HIS A 67 -14.64 2.60 -1.14
C HIS A 67 -14.99 1.84 0.17
N PRO A 68 -16.22 2.03 0.73
CA PRO A 68 -16.61 1.50 2.03
C PRO A 68 -16.60 -0.04 2.12
N GLU A 69 -16.67 -0.73 0.99
CA GLU A 69 -16.61 -2.19 0.90
C GLU A 69 -15.22 -2.78 1.14
N ILE A 70 -14.17 -1.95 1.06
CA ILE A 70 -12.78 -2.41 1.16
C ILE A 70 -12.34 -2.48 2.62
N THR A 71 -12.27 -3.71 3.13
CA THR A 71 -11.88 -4.00 4.52
C THR A 71 -10.61 -4.84 4.64
N GLU A 72 -10.19 -5.48 3.54
CA GLU A 72 -9.07 -6.41 3.48
C GLU A 72 -7.95 -5.90 2.57
N VAL A 73 -6.70 -6.29 2.88
CA VAL A 73 -5.52 -5.91 2.10
C VAL A 73 -5.58 -6.46 0.67
N VAL A 74 -6.16 -7.66 0.48
CA VAL A 74 -6.24 -8.31 -0.83
C VAL A 74 -7.13 -7.55 -1.81
N SER A 75 -8.11 -6.81 -1.28
CA SER A 75 -9.01 -5.96 -2.07
C SER A 75 -8.35 -4.65 -2.50
N LEU A 76 -7.18 -4.29 -1.96
CA LEU A 76 -6.44 -3.12 -2.40
C LEU A 76 -5.75 -3.39 -3.74
N SER A 77 -6.09 -2.59 -4.73
CA SER A 77 -5.45 -2.59 -6.03
C SER A 77 -4.54 -1.37 -6.20
N ALA A 78 -3.64 -1.44 -7.19
CA ALA A 78 -2.83 -0.29 -7.57
C ALA A 78 -3.67 0.91 -8.06
N SER A 79 -4.89 0.68 -8.59
CA SER A 79 -5.78 1.78 -8.99
C SER A 79 -6.29 2.54 -7.78
N ILE A 80 -6.76 1.84 -6.74
CA ILE A 80 -7.22 2.46 -5.48
C ILE A 80 -6.10 3.27 -4.83
N ILE A 81 -4.87 2.75 -4.83
CA ILE A 81 -3.72 3.49 -4.29
C ILE A 81 -3.45 4.76 -5.10
N ARG A 82 -3.57 4.71 -6.44
CA ARG A 82 -3.40 5.89 -7.28
C ARG A 82 -4.49 6.93 -7.02
N GLU A 83 -5.74 6.51 -6.91
CA GLU A 83 -6.86 7.38 -6.58
C GLU A 83 -6.65 8.07 -5.23
N TYR A 84 -6.13 7.37 -4.23
CA TYR A 84 -5.76 7.99 -2.94
C TYR A 84 -4.68 9.07 -3.10
N VAL A 85 -3.63 8.79 -3.87
CA VAL A 85 -2.55 9.74 -4.12
C VAL A 85 -3.06 10.98 -4.87
N GLU A 86 -3.95 10.79 -5.83
CA GLU A 86 -4.63 11.88 -6.55
C GLU A 86 -5.50 12.70 -5.59
N TYR A 87 -6.32 12.05 -4.78
CA TYR A 87 -7.13 12.71 -3.74
C TYR A 87 -6.25 13.57 -2.82
N MET A 88 -5.15 13.00 -2.30
CA MET A 88 -4.24 13.73 -1.42
C MET A 88 -3.53 14.91 -2.12
N SER A 89 -3.37 14.85 -3.44
CA SER A 89 -2.67 15.88 -4.22
C SER A 89 -3.58 17.03 -4.67
N PHE A 90 -4.84 16.73 -4.98
CA PHE A 90 -5.75 17.67 -5.64
C PHE A 90 -6.99 18.05 -4.83
N ASP A 91 -7.57 17.10 -4.09
CA ASP A 91 -8.88 17.26 -3.43
C ASP A 91 -8.81 17.36 -1.92
N HIS A 92 -7.72 16.89 -1.30
CA HIS A 92 -7.54 17.02 0.13
C HIS A 92 -7.12 18.46 0.47
N MET A 93 -8.13 19.34 0.60
CA MET A 93 -7.95 20.68 1.12
C MET A 93 -7.24 20.59 2.47
N ARG A 94 -6.01 21.09 2.53
CA ARG A 94 -5.34 21.33 3.81
C ARG A 94 -6.31 22.11 4.70
N TYR A 95 -6.63 21.58 5.88
CA TYR A 95 -7.48 22.23 6.88
C TYR A 95 -8.99 22.29 6.58
N GLY A 96 -9.56 21.40 5.76
CA GLY A 96 -11.00 21.39 5.45
C GLY A 96 -11.95 21.36 6.67
N ASN A 97 -11.51 20.80 7.81
CA ASN A 97 -12.30 20.66 9.04
C ASN A 97 -11.99 21.69 10.14
N ASP A 98 -11.10 22.67 9.92
CA ASP A 98 -10.78 23.70 10.92
C ASP A 98 -11.63 24.95 10.70
N LYS A 99 -12.68 25.13 11.53
CA LYS A 99 -13.60 26.28 11.45
C LYS A 99 -12.93 27.63 11.74
N TYR A 100 -11.70 27.65 12.28
CA TYR A 100 -11.06 28.86 12.81
C TYR A 100 -9.81 29.31 12.04
N ARG A 101 -9.41 28.62 10.97
CA ARG A 101 -8.19 28.98 10.22
C ARG A 101 -8.55 29.41 8.80
N LYS A 102 -7.96 30.54 8.35
CA LYS A 102 -8.12 31.02 6.97
C LYS A 102 -7.81 29.88 6.01
N LYS A 103 -8.77 29.56 5.13
CA LYS A 103 -8.59 28.67 3.98
C LYS A 103 -7.58 29.32 3.06
N ASP A 104 -6.32 28.95 3.24
CA ASP A 104 -5.25 29.34 2.34
C ASP A 104 -5.25 28.31 1.20
N ASP A 105 -5.46 28.77 -0.03
CA ASP A 105 -5.59 27.96 -1.25
C ASP A 105 -4.23 27.37 -1.70
N SER A 106 -3.28 27.29 -0.76
CA SER A 106 -1.90 26.89 -1.00
C SER A 106 -1.79 25.36 -0.98
N LYS A 107 -1.67 24.80 -2.20
CA LYS A 107 -1.40 23.38 -2.43
C LYS A 107 -0.14 22.91 -1.69
N LEU A 108 -0.10 21.62 -1.34
CA LEU A 108 1.04 21.02 -0.64
C LEU A 108 2.28 21.06 -1.54
N SER A 109 3.43 21.45 -1.00
CA SER A 109 4.69 21.45 -1.76
C SER A 109 5.05 20.02 -2.19
N PRO A 110 5.50 19.79 -3.44
CA PRO A 110 5.90 18.48 -3.95
C PRO A 110 6.93 17.75 -3.06
N ALA A 111 7.76 18.49 -2.32
CA ALA A 111 8.76 17.92 -1.40
C ALA A 111 8.14 17.18 -0.20
N THR A 112 6.85 17.39 0.06
CA THR A 112 6.10 16.79 1.18
C THR A 112 5.52 15.42 0.80
N ILE A 113 5.43 15.12 -0.49
CA ILE A 113 4.93 13.85 -1.02
C ILE A 113 6.17 13.01 -1.39
N LYS A 114 6.51 12.01 -0.58
CA LYS A 114 7.57 11.02 -0.86
C LYS A 114 7.02 9.61 -0.68
#